data_AF-A0A7X7FIM3-F1
#
_entry.id   AF-A0A7X7FIM3-F1
#
_cell.length_a   1.000
_cell.length_b   1.000
_cell.length_c   1.000
_cell.angle_alpha   90.00
_cell.angle_beta   90.00
_cell.angle_gamma   90.00
#
_symmetry.space_group_name_H-M   'P 1'
#
loop_
_entity.id
_entity.type
_entity.pdbx_description
1 polymer ?
#
loop_
_entity_poly.entity_id
_entity_poly.type
_entity_poly.pdbx_seq_one_letter_code
_entity_poly.pdbx_strand_id
1 'polypeptide(L)'
;MPEKEHLMQQALREIARLLRNLVASAKALVHYTRGLIRRDYKDTDFLPRYQSEVDRRFPMNPTVQFVEGLRDYCLHYRLPPIAATFRITVDDEVPSQRVVLGKAELQRWNGWSPTTKVFIGASPCQIGIKEVCLQYFSDVSSFFHWMRAELLQIHATELRWLKQAMSRYASLEQAMLRRYGLSSANHGVPLHDHT
;
A
#
# COMPACT_ATOMS: atom_id res chain seq x y z
N MET A 1 25.01 -30.96 3.65
CA MET A 1 23.89 -30.19 3.06
C MET A 1 22.75 -29.72 4.00
N PRO A 2 22.77 -29.84 5.34
CA PRO A 2 21.66 -29.37 6.19
C PRO A 2 21.62 -27.84 6.40
N GLU A 3 22.74 -27.14 6.27
CA GLU A 3 22.82 -25.68 6.47
C GLU A 3 22.05 -24.89 5.40
N LYS A 4 22.18 -25.24 4.12
CA LYS A 4 21.48 -24.56 3.01
C LYS A 4 19.97 -24.75 3.10
N GLU A 5 19.52 -25.94 3.50
CA GLU A 5 18.11 -26.22 3.74
C GLU A 5 17.57 -25.39 4.91
N HIS A 6 18.33 -25.29 6.00
CA HIS A 6 17.98 -24.45 7.14
C HIS A 6 17.84 -22.97 6.75
N LEU A 7 18.80 -22.42 5.98
CA LEU A 7 18.76 -21.04 5.49
C LEU A 7 17.54 -20.79 4.59
N MET A 8 17.20 -21.73 3.70
CA MET A 8 16.02 -21.61 2.86
C MET A 8 14.72 -21.61 3.68
N GLN A 9 14.62 -22.47 4.70
CA GLN A 9 13.47 -22.48 5.61
C GLN A 9 13.38 -21.20 6.46
N GLN A 10 14.51 -20.61 6.86
CA GLN A 10 14.53 -19.30 7.51
C GLN A 10 14.03 -18.20 6.57
N ALA A 11 14.52 -18.17 5.32
CA ALA A 11 14.09 -17.19 4.32
C ALA A 11 12.58 -17.28 4.02
N LEU A 12 12.05 -18.49 3.84
CA LEU A 12 10.61 -18.70 3.59
C LEU A 12 9.73 -18.26 4.77
N ARG A 13 10.17 -18.52 6.01
CA ARG A 13 9.49 -18.03 7.22
C ARG A 13 9.48 -16.52 7.30
N GLU A 14 10.60 -15.88 6.96
CA GLU A 14 10.69 -14.43 6.94
C GLU A 14 9.79 -13.81 5.86
N ILE A 15 9.76 -14.40 4.67
CA ILE A 15 8.83 -13.95 3.61
C ILE A 15 7.37 -14.13 4.06
N ALA A 16 7.03 -15.23 4.74
CA ALA A 16 5.68 -15.42 5.29
C ALA A 16 5.31 -14.37 6.33
N ARG A 17 6.26 -14.00 7.20
CA ARG A 17 6.09 -12.93 8.18
C ARG A 17 5.87 -11.58 7.49
N LEU A 18 6.69 -11.24 6.49
CA LEU A 18 6.59 -10.00 5.73
C LEU A 18 5.27 -9.92 4.94
N LEU A 19 4.86 -11.02 4.29
CA LEU A 19 3.59 -11.09 3.58
C LEU A 19 2.40 -10.89 4.52
N ARG A 20 2.40 -11.53 5.68
CA ARG A 20 1.37 -11.33 6.71
C ARG A 20 1.31 -9.88 7.18
N ASN A 21 2.47 -9.26 7.41
CA ASN A 21 2.54 -7.86 7.81
C ASN A 21 2.01 -6.93 6.70
N LEU A 22 2.37 -7.19 5.44
CA LEU A 22 1.87 -6.45 4.29
C LEU A 22 0.33 -6.45 4.24
N VAL A 23 -0.28 -7.63 4.29
CA VAL A 23 -1.74 -7.75 4.16
C VAL A 23 -2.48 -7.18 5.38
N ALA A 24 -1.87 -7.23 6.57
CA ALA A 24 -2.41 -6.56 7.77
C ALA A 24 -2.34 -5.02 7.64
N SER A 25 -1.19 -4.49 7.22
CA SER A 25 -0.99 -3.04 7.02
C SER A 25 -1.87 -2.49 5.89
N ALA A 26 -2.09 -3.27 4.83
CA ALA A 26 -3.03 -2.94 3.76
C ALA A 26 -4.44 -2.64 4.31
N LYS A 27 -4.94 -3.50 5.20
CA LYS A 27 -6.24 -3.30 5.85
C LYS A 27 -6.25 -2.09 6.77
N ALA A 28 -5.19 -1.89 7.54
CA ALA A 28 -5.04 -0.73 8.42
C ALA A 28 -5.11 0.59 7.62
N LEU A 29 -4.40 0.67 6.48
CA LEU A 29 -4.45 1.82 5.58
C LEU A 29 -5.88 2.10 5.10
N VAL A 30 -6.60 1.07 4.64
CA VAL A 30 -8.00 1.22 4.20
C VAL A 30 -8.88 1.77 5.32
N HIS A 31 -8.76 1.24 6.55
CA HIS A 31 -9.54 1.73 7.69
C HIS A 31 -9.20 3.18 8.04
N TYR A 32 -7.92 3.51 8.12
CA TYR A 32 -7.46 4.85 8.42
C TYR A 32 -7.97 5.86 7.39
N THR A 33 -7.76 5.58 6.09
CA THR A 33 -8.20 6.47 5.02
C THR A 33 -9.72 6.64 5.00
N ARG A 34 -10.50 5.56 5.14
CA ARG A 34 -11.97 5.66 5.23
C ARG A 34 -12.41 6.48 6.44
N GLY A 35 -11.77 6.28 7.59
CA GLY A 35 -12.04 7.05 8.80
C GLY A 35 -11.74 8.53 8.62
N LEU A 36 -10.57 8.86 8.06
CA LEU A 36 -10.15 10.21 7.71
C LEU A 36 -11.18 10.91 6.81
N ILE A 37 -11.54 10.28 5.69
CA ILE A 37 -12.48 10.88 4.73
C ILE A 37 -13.87 11.07 5.36
N ARG A 38 -14.39 10.06 6.08
CA ARG A 38 -15.70 10.16 6.74
C ARG A 38 -15.71 11.20 7.86
N ARG A 39 -14.59 11.43 8.53
CA ARG A 39 -14.51 12.42 9.62
C ARG A 39 -14.40 13.84 9.07
N ASP A 40 -13.48 14.07 8.15
CA ASP A 40 -13.08 15.41 7.74
C ASP A 40 -13.87 15.93 6.53
N TYR A 41 -14.53 15.04 5.78
CA TYR A 41 -15.23 15.37 4.53
C TYR A 41 -16.71 14.95 4.53
N LYS A 42 -17.29 14.57 5.69
CA LYS A 42 -18.68 14.08 5.81
C LYS A 42 -19.72 14.99 5.16
N ASP A 43 -19.56 16.30 5.34
CA ASP A 43 -20.53 17.31 4.94
C ASP A 43 -20.08 18.03 3.65
N THR A 44 -19.25 17.36 2.84
CA THR A 44 -18.73 17.89 1.58
C THR A 44 -19.13 17.01 0.40
N ASP A 45 -19.23 17.61 -0.79
CA ASP A 45 -19.50 16.88 -2.04
C ASP A 45 -18.39 15.89 -2.42
N PHE A 46 -17.26 15.90 -1.70
CA PHE A 46 -16.18 14.95 -1.91
C PHE A 46 -16.52 13.54 -1.42
N LEU A 47 -17.23 13.39 -0.29
CA LEU A 47 -17.57 12.06 0.26
C LEU A 47 -18.30 11.16 -0.76
N PRO A 48 -19.37 11.59 -1.44
CA PRO A 48 -20.05 10.75 -2.43
C PRO A 48 -19.16 10.44 -3.64
N ARG A 49 -18.28 11.36 -4.06
CA ARG A 49 -17.31 11.15 -5.15
C ARG A 49 -16.24 10.12 -4.76
N TYR A 50 -15.73 10.20 -3.53
CA TYR A 50 -14.85 9.21 -2.92
C TYR A 50 -15.49 7.83 -2.89
N GLN A 51 -16.73 7.72 -2.40
CA GLN A 51 -17.42 6.44 -2.30
C GLN A 51 -17.66 5.84 -3.70
N SER A 52 -18.09 6.66 -4.66
CA SER A 52 -18.25 6.25 -6.06
C SER A 52 -16.95 5.68 -6.65
N GLU A 53 -15.81 6.30 -6.37
CA GLU A 53 -14.52 5.84 -6.88
C GLU A 53 -14.03 4.56 -6.19
N VAL A 54 -14.31 4.42 -4.89
CA VAL A 54 -14.05 3.16 -4.16
C VAL A 54 -14.87 2.02 -4.77
N ASP A 55 -16.17 2.24 -4.99
CA ASP A 55 -17.10 1.24 -5.51
C ASP A 55 -16.80 0.88 -6.97
N ARG A 56 -16.28 1.83 -7.74
CA ARG A 56 -15.82 1.59 -9.12
C ARG A 56 -14.55 0.73 -9.17
N ARG A 57 -13.59 0.95 -8.26
CA ARG A 57 -12.24 0.36 -8.38
C ARG A 57 -12.05 -0.97 -7.66
N PHE A 58 -12.68 -1.18 -6.52
CA PHE A 58 -12.23 -2.24 -5.59
C PHE A 58 -13.13 -3.48 -5.45
N PRO A 59 -14.47 -3.39 -5.42
CA PRO A 59 -15.34 -4.55 -5.19
C PRO A 59 -15.15 -5.69 -6.20
N MET A 60 -14.93 -5.36 -7.46
CA MET A 60 -14.77 -6.33 -8.55
C MET A 60 -13.31 -6.53 -8.98
N ASN A 61 -12.35 -5.87 -8.34
CA ASN A 61 -10.94 -6.06 -8.63
C ASN A 61 -10.45 -7.36 -7.99
N PRO A 62 -10.08 -8.39 -8.79
CA PRO A 62 -9.79 -9.70 -8.26
C PRO A 62 -8.51 -9.74 -7.42
N THR A 63 -7.49 -8.94 -7.77
CA THR A 63 -6.24 -8.83 -7.00
C THR A 63 -6.49 -8.23 -5.63
N VAL A 64 -7.27 -7.16 -5.56
CA VAL A 64 -7.62 -6.49 -4.29
C VAL A 64 -8.45 -7.40 -3.40
N GLN A 65 -9.47 -8.06 -3.97
CA GLN A 65 -10.28 -9.04 -3.22
C GLN A 65 -9.46 -10.25 -2.78
N PHE A 66 -8.44 -10.66 -3.56
CA PHE A 66 -7.52 -11.71 -3.15
C PHE A 66 -6.64 -11.27 -1.98
N VAL A 67 -6.07 -10.07 -2.01
CA VAL A 67 -5.22 -9.54 -0.91
C VAL A 67 -6.03 -9.37 0.39
N GLU A 68 -7.26 -8.86 0.31
CA GLU A 68 -8.17 -8.78 1.46
C GLU A 68 -8.51 -10.16 2.02
N GLY A 69 -8.86 -11.13 1.16
CA GLY A 69 -9.09 -12.50 1.61
C GLY A 69 -7.81 -13.15 2.18
N LEU A 70 -6.64 -12.83 1.62
CA LEU A 70 -5.36 -13.38 2.06
C LEU A 70 -5.00 -12.86 3.45
N ARG A 71 -5.37 -11.62 3.79
CA ARG A 71 -5.32 -11.11 5.17
C ARG A 71 -6.13 -11.99 6.11
N ASP A 72 -7.38 -12.27 5.76
CA ASP A 72 -8.27 -13.06 6.61
C ASP A 72 -7.74 -14.49 6.78
N TYR A 73 -7.25 -15.10 5.70
CA TYR A 73 -6.56 -16.39 5.75
C TYR A 73 -5.36 -16.36 6.71
N CYS A 74 -4.46 -15.39 6.54
CA CYS A 74 -3.22 -15.30 7.30
C CYS A 74 -3.44 -15.02 8.79
N LEU A 75 -4.51 -14.31 9.14
CA LEU A 75 -4.79 -13.89 10.52
C LEU A 75 -5.78 -14.79 11.26
N HIS A 76 -6.64 -15.52 10.55
CA HIS A 76 -7.71 -16.31 11.16
C HIS A 76 -7.65 -17.81 10.85
N TYR A 77 -6.80 -18.25 9.92
CA TYR A 77 -6.70 -19.67 9.59
C TYR A 77 -5.29 -20.22 9.82
N ARG A 78 -4.31 -19.83 8.99
CA ARG A 78 -2.92 -20.31 9.13
C ARG A 78 -1.94 -19.44 8.36
N LEU A 79 -0.65 -19.73 8.53
CA LEU A 79 0.41 -19.09 7.74
C LEU A 79 0.20 -19.33 6.23
N PRO A 80 0.56 -18.35 5.39
CA PRO A 80 0.42 -18.48 3.94
C PRO A 80 1.21 -19.70 3.45
N PRO A 81 0.67 -20.52 2.52
CA PRO A 81 1.33 -21.71 2.01
C PRO A 81 2.42 -21.33 1.00
N ILE A 82 3.54 -20.81 1.50
CA ILE A 82 4.66 -20.31 0.70
C ILE A 82 5.60 -21.44 0.29
N ALA A 83 5.98 -21.46 -0.97
CA ALA A 83 7.05 -22.31 -1.50
C ALA A 83 8.02 -21.49 -2.35
N ALA A 84 9.29 -21.93 -2.41
CA ALA A 84 10.25 -21.47 -3.40
C ALA A 84 10.22 -22.42 -4.60
N THR A 85 10.24 -21.88 -5.81
CA THR A 85 10.30 -22.64 -7.05
C THR A 85 11.51 -22.22 -7.85
N PHE A 86 12.23 -23.21 -8.34
CA PHE A 86 13.40 -23.05 -9.20
C PHE A 86 13.03 -23.55 -10.58
N ARG A 87 13.17 -22.70 -11.59
CA ARG A 87 13.00 -23.08 -12.99
C ARG A 87 14.32 -22.84 -13.71
N ILE A 88 14.84 -23.92 -14.30
CA ILE A 88 15.94 -23.88 -15.26
C ILE A 88 15.30 -24.30 -16.58
N THR A 89 15.30 -23.39 -17.54
CA THR A 89 14.79 -23.63 -18.90
C THR A 89 15.99 -23.73 -19.83
N VAL A 90 15.93 -24.59 -20.85
CA VAL A 90 17.09 -24.90 -21.72
C VAL A 90 17.61 -23.66 -22.46
N ASP A 91 16.73 -22.68 -22.70
CA ASP A 91 17.04 -21.40 -23.35
C ASP A 91 17.39 -20.25 -22.37
N ASP A 92 17.25 -20.46 -21.05
CA ASP A 92 17.53 -19.41 -20.06
C ASP A 92 18.97 -19.53 -19.55
N GLU A 93 19.81 -18.53 -19.86
CA GLU A 93 21.18 -18.43 -19.30
C GLU A 93 21.18 -18.20 -17.77
N VAL A 94 20.07 -17.75 -17.20
CA VAL A 94 19.93 -17.44 -15.77
C VAL A 94 18.76 -18.24 -15.16
N PRO A 95 19.02 -19.13 -14.18
CA PRO A 95 17.97 -19.79 -13.41
C PRO A 95 17.00 -18.79 -12.79
N SER A 96 15.70 -18.99 -12.97
CA SER A 96 14.68 -18.16 -12.33
C SER A 96 14.21 -18.78 -11.02
N GLN A 97 14.29 -17.99 -9.94
CA GLN A 97 13.76 -18.35 -8.62
C GLN A 97 12.52 -17.50 -8.34
N ARG A 98 11.42 -18.15 -7.93
CA ARG A 98 10.17 -17.47 -7.59
C ARG A 98 9.68 -17.94 -6.23
N VAL A 99 9.02 -17.02 -5.53
CA VAL A 99 8.31 -17.33 -4.30
C VAL A 99 6.82 -17.30 -4.60
N VAL A 100 6.14 -18.41 -4.30
CA VAL A 100 4.78 -18.66 -4.75
C VAL A 100 3.88 -19.13 -3.62
N LEU A 101 2.57 -18.97 -3.79
CA LEU A 101 1.53 -19.58 -2.97
C LEU A 101 0.97 -20.82 -3.67
N GLY A 102 0.83 -21.91 -2.94
CA GLY A 102 0.21 -23.13 -3.45
C GLY A 102 -1.30 -23.01 -3.57
N LYS A 103 -1.84 -23.08 -4.80
CA LYS A 103 -3.29 -22.98 -5.07
C LYS A 103 -4.11 -24.03 -4.30
N ALA A 104 -3.69 -25.29 -4.33
CA ALA A 104 -4.39 -26.39 -3.67
C ALA A 104 -4.56 -26.14 -2.16
N GLU A 105 -3.53 -25.60 -1.54
CA GLU A 105 -3.51 -25.26 -0.12
C GLU A 105 -4.39 -24.03 0.22
N LEU A 106 -4.52 -23.08 -0.71
CA LEU A 106 -5.46 -21.96 -0.57
C LEU A 106 -6.91 -22.44 -0.72
N GLN A 107 -7.19 -23.34 -1.67
CA GLN A 107 -8.55 -23.85 -1.95
C GLN A 107 -9.16 -24.64 -0.78
N ARG A 108 -8.36 -25.11 0.17
CA ARG A 108 -8.86 -25.82 1.37
C ARG A 108 -9.62 -24.91 2.35
N TRP A 109 -9.42 -23.60 2.29
CA TRP A 109 -10.11 -22.68 3.19
C TRP A 109 -11.45 -22.23 2.58
N ASN A 110 -12.54 -22.38 3.33
CA ASN A 110 -13.88 -22.05 2.83
C ASN A 110 -14.25 -20.57 2.99
N GLY A 111 -13.46 -19.80 3.76
CA GLY A 111 -13.73 -18.40 4.10
C GLY A 111 -13.48 -17.38 2.99
N TRP A 112 -13.05 -17.81 1.80
CA TRP A 112 -12.87 -16.92 0.65
C TRP A 112 -14.20 -16.30 0.17
N SER A 113 -14.16 -15.02 -0.21
CA SER A 113 -15.27 -14.38 -0.93
C SER A 113 -15.51 -15.05 -2.29
N PRO A 114 -16.72 -14.94 -2.88
CA PRO A 114 -16.99 -15.45 -4.22
C PRO A 114 -15.99 -14.95 -5.27
N THR A 115 -15.68 -13.65 -5.28
CA THR A 115 -14.71 -13.05 -6.21
C THR A 115 -13.30 -13.63 -6.02
N THR A 116 -12.89 -13.84 -4.76
CA THR A 116 -11.58 -14.43 -4.47
C THR A 116 -11.51 -15.91 -4.89
N LYS A 117 -12.61 -16.66 -4.76
CA LYS A 117 -12.69 -18.04 -5.27
C LYS A 117 -12.51 -18.11 -6.78
N VAL A 118 -13.12 -17.18 -7.52
CA VAL A 118 -12.94 -17.08 -8.98
C VAL A 118 -11.48 -16.78 -9.31
N PHE A 119 -10.85 -15.82 -8.63
CA PHE A 119 -9.42 -15.51 -8.83
C PHE A 119 -8.52 -16.72 -8.57
N ILE A 120 -8.68 -17.41 -7.43
CA ILE A 120 -7.88 -18.60 -7.11
C ILE A 120 -8.14 -19.71 -8.14
N GLY A 121 -9.40 -19.88 -8.56
CA GLY A 121 -9.82 -20.85 -9.57
C GLY A 121 -9.16 -20.61 -10.94
N ALA A 122 -9.10 -19.36 -11.39
CA ALA A 122 -8.47 -18.96 -12.65
C ALA A 122 -6.93 -18.90 -12.57
N SER A 123 -6.36 -18.82 -11.37
CA SER A 123 -4.91 -18.74 -11.18
C SER A 123 -4.19 -20.06 -11.51
N PRO A 124 -2.90 -20.01 -11.90
CA PRO A 124 -2.04 -21.19 -12.02
C PRO A 124 -1.93 -21.96 -10.70
N CYS A 125 -1.42 -23.20 -10.75
CA CYS A 125 -1.18 -24.01 -9.54
C CYS A 125 -0.26 -23.31 -8.51
N GLN A 126 0.58 -22.40 -8.98
CA GLN A 126 1.50 -21.59 -8.19
C GLN A 126 1.24 -20.11 -8.46
N ILE A 127 0.79 -19.39 -7.44
CA ILE A 127 0.49 -17.96 -7.53
C ILE A 127 1.73 -17.18 -7.11
N GLY A 128 2.30 -16.39 -8.01
CA GLY A 128 3.49 -15.61 -7.68
C GLY A 128 3.19 -14.44 -6.72
N ILE A 129 3.88 -14.41 -5.58
CA ILE A 129 3.64 -13.41 -4.53
C ILE A 129 4.04 -12.01 -5.02
N LYS A 130 5.18 -11.91 -5.70
CA LYS A 130 5.70 -10.65 -6.21
C LYS A 130 4.69 -9.97 -7.14
N GLU A 131 4.11 -10.73 -8.07
CA GLU A 131 3.17 -10.21 -9.06
C GLU A 131 1.88 -9.71 -8.39
N VAL A 132 1.34 -10.48 -7.43
CA VAL A 132 0.17 -10.07 -6.64
C VAL A 132 0.46 -8.76 -5.88
N CYS A 133 1.61 -8.69 -5.20
CA CYS A 133 1.98 -7.51 -4.42
C CYS A 133 2.17 -6.26 -5.31
N LEU A 134 2.83 -6.41 -6.46
CA LEU A 134 3.04 -5.30 -7.40
C LEU A 134 1.73 -4.82 -8.01
N GLN A 135 0.85 -5.73 -8.41
CA GLN A 135 -0.46 -5.36 -8.97
C GLN A 135 -1.32 -4.66 -7.91
N TYR A 136 -1.39 -5.21 -6.69
CA TYR A 136 -2.10 -4.57 -5.59
C TYR A 136 -1.56 -3.17 -5.28
N PHE A 137 -0.23 -3.04 -5.20
CA PHE A 137 0.42 -1.76 -4.96
C PHE A 137 0.08 -0.74 -6.06
N SER A 138 0.10 -1.17 -7.33
CA SER A 138 -0.28 -0.32 -8.48
C SER A 138 -1.73 0.16 -8.37
N ASP A 139 -2.67 -0.76 -8.11
CA ASP A 139 -4.10 -0.46 -8.01
C ASP A 139 -4.37 0.56 -6.89
N VAL A 140 -3.80 0.33 -5.71
CA VAL A 140 -3.93 1.21 -4.55
C VAL A 140 -3.23 2.56 -4.80
N SER A 141 -2.01 2.56 -5.33
CA SER A 141 -1.28 3.80 -5.62
C SER A 141 -2.02 4.68 -6.63
N SER A 142 -2.62 4.08 -7.65
CA SER A 142 -3.43 4.82 -8.62
C SER A 142 -4.65 5.49 -7.97
N PHE A 143 -5.23 4.87 -6.96
CA PHE A 143 -6.36 5.42 -6.21
C PHE A 143 -5.91 6.57 -5.31
N PHE A 144 -4.81 6.40 -4.57
CA PHE A 144 -4.26 7.47 -3.73
C PHE A 144 -3.76 8.66 -4.55
N HIS A 145 -3.23 8.44 -5.76
CA HIS A 145 -2.88 9.51 -6.67
C HIS A 145 -4.09 10.35 -7.06
N TRP A 146 -5.19 9.69 -7.47
CA TRP A 146 -6.46 10.36 -7.75
C TRP A 146 -6.99 11.11 -6.52
N MET A 147 -7.06 10.45 -5.36
CA MET A 147 -7.58 11.03 -4.13
C MET A 147 -6.76 12.27 -3.73
N ARG A 148 -5.42 12.19 -3.84
CA ARG A 148 -4.54 13.33 -3.57
C ARG A 148 -4.84 14.51 -4.50
N ALA A 149 -5.04 14.25 -5.80
CA ALA A 149 -5.38 15.29 -6.76
C ALA A 149 -6.69 16.00 -6.39
N GLU A 150 -7.73 15.24 -6.02
CA GLU A 150 -9.01 15.79 -5.56
C GLU A 150 -8.85 16.64 -4.28
N LEU A 151 -8.13 16.13 -3.28
CA LEU A 151 -7.90 16.87 -2.04
C LEU A 151 -7.09 18.14 -2.25
N LEU A 152 -6.13 18.14 -3.16
CA LEU A 152 -5.37 19.34 -3.54
C LEU A 152 -6.25 20.39 -4.22
N GLN A 153 -7.24 19.98 -5.01
CA GLN A 153 -8.20 20.90 -5.61
C GLN A 153 -9.14 21.50 -4.57
N ILE A 154 -9.66 20.67 -3.66
CA ILE A 154 -10.55 21.11 -2.57
C ILE A 154 -9.83 22.15 -1.70
N HIS A 155 -8.57 21.89 -1.34
CA HIS A 155 -7.78 22.76 -0.46
C HIS A 155 -6.94 23.80 -1.22
N ALA A 156 -7.21 24.03 -2.50
CA ALA A 156 -6.35 24.88 -3.33
C ALA A 156 -6.29 26.33 -2.83
N THR A 157 -7.38 26.85 -2.26
CA THR A 157 -7.45 28.21 -1.73
C THR A 157 -6.63 28.37 -0.45
N GLU A 158 -6.80 27.44 0.48
CA GLU A 158 -6.09 27.37 1.76
C GLU A 158 -4.59 27.19 1.52
N LEU A 159 -4.22 26.33 0.57
CA LEU A 159 -2.83 26.12 0.18
C LEU A 159 -2.22 27.37 -0.46
N ARG A 160 -2.98 28.12 -1.28
CA ARG A 160 -2.52 29.41 -1.82
C ARG A 160 -2.34 30.44 -0.71
N TRP A 161 -3.30 30.55 0.20
CA TRP A 161 -3.22 31.46 1.34
C TRP A 161 -2.01 31.13 2.23
N LEU A 162 -1.80 29.86 2.57
CA LEU A 162 -0.68 29.41 3.38
C LEU A 162 0.66 29.80 2.74
N LYS A 163 0.81 29.57 1.43
CA LYS A 163 2.00 29.98 0.68
C LYS A 163 2.25 31.49 0.77
N GLN A 164 1.20 32.29 0.57
CA GLN A 164 1.31 33.76 0.67
C GLN A 164 1.67 34.20 2.09
N ALA A 165 1.06 33.61 3.12
CA ALA A 165 1.34 33.92 4.51
C ALA A 165 2.81 33.60 4.87
N MET A 166 3.31 32.44 4.44
CA MET A 166 4.72 32.06 4.63
C MET A 166 5.68 33.03 3.93
N SER A 167 5.40 33.43 2.68
CA SER A 167 6.23 34.41 1.97
C SER A 167 6.25 35.78 2.67
N ARG A 168 5.11 36.23 3.22
CA ARG A 168 5.03 37.47 4.00
C ARG A 168 5.84 37.39 5.28
N TYR A 169 5.72 36.28 6.02
CA TYR A 169 6.50 36.04 7.23
C TYR A 169 8.01 36.09 6.95
N ALA A 170 8.48 35.36 5.94
CA ALA A 170 9.89 35.35 5.54
C ALA A 170 10.40 36.75 5.14
N SER A 171 9.56 37.53 4.45
CA SER A 171 9.90 38.90 4.07
C SER A 171 10.02 39.83 5.28
N LEU A 172 9.11 39.70 6.25
CA LEU A 172 9.15 40.46 7.51
C LEU A 172 10.37 40.09 8.35
N GLU A 173 10.69 38.80 8.44
CA GLU A 173 11.88 38.30 9.14
C GLU A 173 13.17 38.89 8.54
N GLN A 174 13.32 38.84 7.20
CA GLN A 174 14.46 39.46 6.53
C GLN A 174 14.52 40.98 6.75
N ALA A 175 13.38 41.67 6.74
CA ALA A 175 13.33 43.10 7.01
C ALA A 175 13.74 43.43 8.46
N MET A 176 13.33 42.62 9.44
CA MET A 176 13.75 42.77 10.84
C MET A 176 15.24 42.52 11.00
N LEU A 177 15.79 41.44 10.44
CA LEU A 177 17.22 41.14 10.49
C LEU A 177 18.05 42.30 9.91
N ARG A 178 17.66 42.84 8.75
CA ARG A 178 18.30 44.02 8.15
C ARG A 178 18.19 45.25 9.03
N ARG A 179 17.02 45.51 9.63
CA ARG A 179 16.77 46.70 10.47
C ARG A 179 17.55 46.68 11.77
N TYR A 180 17.76 45.51 12.37
CA TYR A 180 18.41 45.34 13.67
C TYR A 180 19.87 44.87 13.59
N GLY A 181 20.45 44.73 12.39
CA GLY A 181 21.84 44.29 12.22
C GLY A 181 22.09 42.85 12.71
N LEU A 182 21.04 42.05 12.83
CA LEU A 182 21.11 40.67 13.31
C LEU A 182 21.45 39.74 12.14
N SER A 183 22.43 38.84 12.33
CA SER A 183 22.69 37.76 11.38
C SER A 183 21.64 36.67 11.52
N SER A 184 21.25 36.02 10.42
CA SER A 184 20.26 34.94 10.44
C SER A 184 20.80 33.73 11.21
N ALA A 185 20.55 33.67 12.52
CA ALA A 185 20.70 32.44 13.26
C ALA A 185 19.62 31.47 12.77
N ASN A 186 20.08 30.39 12.15
CA ASN A 186 19.28 29.36 11.52
C ASN A 186 18.25 28.79 12.52
N HIS A 187 17.00 29.23 12.45
CA HIS A 187 15.86 28.61 13.13
C HIS A 187 14.90 28.07 12.07
N GLY A 188 15.40 27.11 11.30
CA GLY A 188 14.54 26.26 10.50
C GLY A 188 13.58 25.53 11.44
N VAL A 189 12.30 25.89 11.41
CA VAL A 189 11.26 25.05 11.97
C VAL A 189 11.32 23.73 11.19
N PRO A 190 11.61 22.58 11.82
CA PRO A 190 11.61 21.33 11.11
C PRO A 190 10.16 21.03 10.75
N LEU A 191 9.83 21.18 9.46
CA LEU A 191 8.71 20.46 8.89
C LEU A 191 9.13 18.99 8.94
N HIS A 192 8.68 18.27 9.96
CA HIS A 192 8.72 16.82 9.95
C HIS A 192 7.86 16.36 8.77
N ASP A 193 8.51 16.06 7.66
CA ASP A 193 7.95 15.22 6.60
C ASP A 193 7.67 13.86 7.23
N HIS A 194 6.42 13.62 7.59
CA HIS A 194 5.93 12.29 7.93
C HIS A 194 5.61 11.58 6.61
N THR A 195 6.64 10.98 6.02
CA THR A 195 6.51 9.86 5.07
C THR A 195 6.29 8.54 5.79
#